data_AF-A0A939FH41-F1
#
_entry.id   AF-A0A939FH41-F1
#
_cell.length_a   1.000
_cell.length_b   1.000
_cell.length_c   1.000
_cell.angle_alpha   90.00
_cell.angle_beta   90.00
_cell.angle_gamma   90.00
#
_symmetry.space_group_name_H-M   'P 1'
#
loop_
_entity.id
_entity.type
_entity.pdbx_description
1 polymer ?
#
loop_
_entity_poly.entity_id
_entity_poly.type
_entity_poly.pdbx_seq_one_letter_code
_entity_poly.pdbx_strand_id
1 'polypeptide(L)'
;GFDIAGAEAGFPPTRHLDAFEYLKRENNHFTIHAGEAFGLPSIWQALQWCGADRLGHGVRIIDDIQVADDGTVKLGRLASYVRDKRIPLELCPTSNLQTGAAASYAEHPIGLLRKLHFRATVNTDNRLMS
;
A
#
# COMPACT_ATOMS: atom_id res chain seq x y z
N GLY A 1 6.64 9.02 12.55
CA GLY A 1 5.68 7.94 12.85
C GLY A 1 6.43 6.67 13.13
N PHE A 2 5.70 5.61 13.52
CA PHE A 2 6.22 4.24 13.62
C PHE A 2 5.94 3.46 12.33
N ASP A 3 6.71 2.41 12.07
CA ASP A 3 6.56 1.55 10.89
C ASP A 3 7.01 0.12 11.18
N ILE A 4 6.44 -0.84 10.45
CA ILE A 4 6.98 -2.19 10.33
C ILE A 4 7.28 -2.48 8.85
N ALA A 5 8.47 -3.03 8.62
CA ALA A 5 9.00 -3.37 7.31
C ALA A 5 9.73 -4.72 7.37
N GLY A 6 10.00 -5.32 6.21
CA GLY A 6 10.65 -6.62 6.09
C GLY A 6 9.80 -7.61 5.28
N ALA A 7 10.02 -8.91 5.49
CA ALA A 7 9.29 -9.95 4.77
C ALA A 7 7.79 -9.87 5.07
N GLU A 8 6.98 -9.46 4.10
CA GLU A 8 5.54 -9.27 4.27
C GLU A 8 4.77 -10.61 4.28
N ALA A 9 5.01 -11.45 3.27
CA ALA A 9 4.34 -12.75 3.15
C ALA A 9 4.75 -13.69 4.29
N GLY A 10 3.77 -14.18 5.05
CA GLY A 10 4.00 -15.06 6.21
C GLY A 10 4.24 -14.34 7.54
N PHE A 11 4.35 -13.01 7.55
CA PHE A 11 4.52 -12.18 8.75
C PHE A 11 3.47 -11.07 8.77
N PRO A 12 2.19 -11.41 8.97
CA PRO A 12 1.12 -10.43 8.89
C PRO A 12 1.27 -9.35 9.97
N PRO A 13 0.88 -8.09 9.69
CA PRO A 13 0.99 -6.99 10.64
C PRO A 13 0.17 -7.23 11.92
N THR A 14 -0.83 -8.12 11.85
CA THR A 14 -1.68 -8.51 12.98
C THR A 14 -0.92 -9.23 14.09
N ARG A 15 0.32 -9.69 13.87
CA ARG A 15 1.20 -10.18 14.95
C ARG A 15 1.65 -9.08 15.91
N HIS A 16 1.48 -7.81 15.53
CA HIS A 16 1.89 -6.65 16.32
C HIS A 16 0.70 -5.78 16.77
N LEU A 17 -0.51 -6.35 16.85
CA LEU A 17 -1.72 -5.58 17.23
C LEU A 17 -1.58 -4.83 18.54
N ASP A 18 -1.00 -5.44 19.57
CA ASP A 18 -0.81 -4.79 20.87
C ASP A 18 0.03 -3.52 20.77
N ALA A 19 1.05 -3.52 19.90
CA ALA A 19 1.87 -2.34 19.63
C ALA A 19 1.06 -1.25 18.91
N PHE A 20 0.27 -1.61 17.90
CA PHE A 20 -0.57 -0.64 17.19
C PHE A 20 -1.69 -0.06 18.06
N GLU A 21 -2.32 -0.87 18.90
CA GLU A 21 -3.32 -0.40 19.87
C GLU A 21 -2.72 0.50 20.95
N TYR A 22 -1.47 0.24 21.37
CA TYR A 22 -0.72 1.18 22.20
C TYR A 22 -0.49 2.51 21.46
N LEU A 23 0.04 2.46 20.23
CA LEU A 23 0.32 3.67 19.44
C LEU A 23 -0.94 4.51 19.19
N LYS A 24 -2.09 3.89 18.89
CA LYS A 24 -3.38 4.58 18.74
C LYS A 24 -3.79 5.31 20.02
N ARG A 25 -3.69 4.66 21.18
CA ARG A 25 -4.05 5.27 22.48
C ARG A 25 -3.16 6.46 22.83
N GLU A 26 -1.91 6.41 22.40
CA GLU A 26 -0.93 7.49 22.58
C GLU A 26 -0.96 8.54 21.44
N ASN A 27 -1.99 8.53 20.59
CA ASN A 27 -2.15 9.45 19.45
C ASN A 27 -0.95 9.48 18.49
N ASN A 28 -0.20 8.38 18.40
CA ASN A 28 0.94 8.26 17.51
C ASN A 28 0.49 7.85 16.10
N HIS A 29 1.06 8.53 15.11
CA HIS A 29 0.88 8.16 13.70
C HIS A 29 1.82 7.02 13.30
N PHE A 30 1.31 6.10 12.48
CA PHE A 30 2.11 4.99 11.94
C PHE A 30 1.74 4.65 10.51
N THR A 31 2.76 4.23 9.76
CA THR A 31 2.64 3.60 8.43
C THR A 31 2.94 2.11 8.61
N ILE A 32 2.52 1.29 7.65
CA ILE A 32 2.82 -0.14 7.63
C ILE A 32 3.18 -0.50 6.18
N HIS A 33 4.32 -1.17 5.97
CA HIS A 33 4.62 -1.80 4.68
C HIS A 33 3.59 -2.89 4.41
N ALA A 34 2.78 -2.68 3.38
CA ALA A 34 1.74 -3.62 3.00
C ALA A 34 1.36 -3.46 1.52
N GLY A 35 0.98 -4.57 0.89
CA GLY A 35 0.60 -4.62 -0.50
C GLY A 35 1.80 -4.49 -1.44
N GLU A 36 2.92 -5.15 -1.13
CA GLU A 36 4.06 -5.29 -2.04
C GLU A 36 4.25 -6.76 -2.46
N ALA A 37 4.57 -7.64 -1.51
CA ALA A 37 4.89 -9.05 -1.69
C ALA A 37 3.75 -10.03 -1.31
N PHE A 38 2.68 -9.61 -0.61
CA PHE A 38 1.55 -10.48 -0.28
C PHE A 38 0.22 -10.10 -0.96
N GLY A 39 -0.06 -8.81 -1.17
CA GLY A 39 -1.23 -8.33 -1.91
C GLY A 39 -2.37 -7.76 -1.05
N LEU A 40 -3.60 -7.81 -1.58
CA LEU A 40 -4.77 -7.16 -0.97
C LEU A 40 -5.06 -7.56 0.50
N PRO A 41 -4.90 -8.83 0.92
CA PRO A 41 -5.13 -9.20 2.32
C PRO A 41 -4.23 -8.46 3.31
N SER A 42 -2.99 -8.16 2.92
CA SER A 42 -2.06 -7.41 3.76
C SER A 42 -2.49 -5.95 3.91
N ILE A 43 -2.87 -5.30 2.80
CA ILE A 43 -3.44 -3.95 2.82
C ILE A 43 -4.67 -3.92 3.73
N TRP A 44 -5.54 -4.92 3.62
CA TRP A 44 -6.73 -5.03 4.46
C TRP A 44 -6.37 -5.12 5.94
N GLN A 45 -5.41 -5.96 6.32
CA GLN A 45 -4.96 -6.12 7.69
C GLN A 45 -4.32 -4.84 8.24
N ALA A 46 -3.42 -4.21 7.48
CA ALA A 46 -2.77 -2.96 7.86
C ALA A 46 -3.79 -1.85 8.16
N LEU A 47 -4.83 -1.71 7.34
CA LEU A 47 -5.84 -0.66 7.51
C LEU A 47 -6.93 -1.02 8.52
N GLN A 48 -7.56 -2.18 8.37
CA GLN A 48 -8.79 -2.49 9.09
C GLN A 48 -8.54 -3.06 10.48
N TRP A 49 -7.40 -3.73 10.67
CA TRP A 49 -7.05 -4.33 11.95
C TRP A 49 -6.06 -3.42 12.67
N CYS A 50 -4.94 -3.12 12.03
CA CYS A 50 -3.88 -2.34 12.66
C CYS A 50 -4.15 -0.83 12.67
N GLY A 51 -4.95 -0.30 11.74
CA GLY A 51 -5.34 1.12 11.72
C GLY A 51 -4.27 2.07 11.18
N ALA A 52 -3.46 1.63 10.22
CA ALA A 52 -2.40 2.46 9.64
C ALA A 52 -2.95 3.73 8.97
N ASP A 53 -2.25 4.85 9.18
CA ASP A 53 -2.59 6.15 8.57
C ASP A 53 -2.14 6.24 7.10
N ARG A 54 -1.09 5.49 6.76
CA ARG A 54 -0.44 5.43 5.44
C ARG A 54 0.01 4.00 5.17
N LEU A 55 0.27 3.70 3.91
CA LEU A 55 0.81 2.41 3.49
C LEU A 55 2.18 2.60 2.85
N GLY A 56 3.19 1.93 3.41
CA GLY A 56 4.46 1.69 2.75
C GLY A 56 4.19 0.87 1.49
N HIS A 57 4.51 1.41 0.33
CA HIS A 57 4.07 0.92 -0.98
C HIS A 57 2.55 0.97 -1.17
N GLY A 58 1.84 -0.13 -0.91
CA GLY A 58 0.44 -0.32 -1.29
C GLY A 58 0.23 -0.53 -2.80
N VAL A 59 1.28 -0.89 -3.54
CA VAL A 59 1.27 -1.01 -5.02
C VAL A 59 0.25 -2.03 -5.51
N ARG A 60 0.06 -3.13 -4.76
CA ARG A 60 -0.90 -4.20 -5.06
C ARG A 60 -2.37 -3.81 -4.86
N ILE A 61 -2.67 -2.57 -4.45
CA ILE A 61 -4.05 -2.05 -4.48
C ILE A 61 -4.62 -2.07 -5.91
N ILE A 62 -3.74 -2.05 -6.92
CA ILE A 62 -4.11 -2.19 -8.33
C ILE A 62 -4.89 -3.47 -8.63
N ASP A 63 -4.68 -4.54 -7.86
CA ASP A 63 -5.37 -5.81 -8.03
C ASP A 63 -6.87 -5.73 -7.68
N ASP A 64 -7.27 -4.68 -6.95
CA ASP A 64 -8.68 -4.37 -6.64
C ASP A 64 -9.27 -3.32 -7.61
N ILE A 65 -8.64 -3.11 -8.77
CA ILE A 65 -9.06 -2.15 -9.80
C ILE A 65 -9.21 -2.89 -11.13
N GLN A 66 -10.38 -2.76 -11.76
CA GLN A 66 -10.66 -3.32 -13.08
C GLN A 66 -10.78 -2.18 -14.09
N VAL A 67 -10.05 -2.29 -15.20
CA VAL A 67 -10.14 -1.39 -16.35
C VAL A 67 -10.69 -2.19 -17.52
N ALA A 68 -11.86 -1.83 -18.01
CA ALA A 68 -12.48 -2.45 -19.19
C ALA A 68 -11.84 -1.94 -20.49
N ASP A 69 -12.08 -2.65 -21.60
CA ASP A 69 -11.52 -2.33 -22.92
C ASP A 69 -11.94 -0.93 -23.43
N ASP A 70 -13.10 -0.44 -22.99
CA ASP A 70 -13.61 0.91 -23.31
C ASP A 70 -13.00 2.02 -22.42
N GLY A 71 -12.09 1.66 -21.51
CA GLY A 71 -11.46 2.56 -20.56
C GLY A 71 -12.27 2.82 -19.28
N THR A 72 -13.45 2.22 -19.13
CA THR A 72 -14.25 2.32 -17.90
C THR A 72 -13.51 1.66 -16.75
N VAL A 73 -13.45 2.35 -15.61
CA VAL A 73 -12.77 1.85 -14.41
C VAL A 73 -13.77 1.52 -13.31
N LYS A 74 -13.66 0.31 -12.77
CA LYS A 74 -14.40 -0.15 -11.60
C LYS A 74 -13.44 -0.40 -10.45
N LEU A 75 -13.66 0.30 -9.34
CA LEU A 75 -12.94 0.04 -8.09
C LEU A 75 -13.66 -1.04 -7.29
N GLY A 76 -12.89 -1.97 -6.75
CA GLY A 76 -13.34 -2.86 -5.70
C GLY A 76 -13.50 -2.13 -4.37
N ARG A 77 -13.90 -2.89 -3.34
CA ARG A 77 -14.26 -2.33 -2.03
C ARG A 77 -13.05 -1.70 -1.33
N LEU A 78 -11.89 -2.34 -1.41
CA LEU A 78 -10.70 -1.89 -0.70
C LEU A 78 -10.07 -0.69 -1.42
N ALA A 79 -9.97 -0.73 -2.74
CA ALA A 79 -9.55 0.38 -3.58
C ALA A 79 -10.43 1.62 -3.36
N SER A 80 -11.76 1.43 -3.34
CA SER A 80 -12.71 2.52 -3.02
C SER A 80 -12.46 3.09 -1.64
N TYR A 81 -12.32 2.24 -0.61
CA TYR A 81 -12.03 2.68 0.75
C TYR A 81 -10.74 3.49 0.84
N VAL A 82 -9.64 2.99 0.28
CA VAL A 82 -8.32 3.65 0.27
C VAL A 82 -8.41 5.02 -0.40
N ARG A 83 -9.04 5.09 -1.58
CA ARG A 83 -9.20 6.35 -2.32
C ARG A 83 -10.05 7.36 -1.55
N ASP A 84 -11.21 6.92 -1.06
CA ASP A 84 -12.23 7.81 -0.48
C ASP A 84 -11.83 8.28 0.92
N LYS A 85 -11.19 7.43 1.73
CA LYS A 85 -10.56 7.82 3.01
C LYS A 85 -9.24 8.57 2.83
N ARG A 86 -8.79 8.73 1.58
CA ARG A 86 -7.58 9.47 1.23
C ARG A 86 -6.33 8.90 1.92
N ILE A 87 -6.22 7.58 2.01
CA ILE A 87 -5.06 6.91 2.58
C ILE A 87 -3.87 7.08 1.64
N PRO A 88 -2.75 7.69 2.10
CA PRO A 88 -1.56 7.83 1.28
C PRO A 88 -0.89 6.49 0.96
N LEU A 89 -0.50 6.34 -0.31
CA LEU A 89 0.29 5.23 -0.82
C LEU A 89 1.71 5.72 -1.07
N GLU A 90 2.64 5.22 -0.27
CA GLU A 90 4.05 5.62 -0.33
C GLU A 90 4.75 4.78 -1.40
N LEU A 91 4.42 5.03 -2.68
CA LEU A 91 4.93 4.22 -3.80
C LEU A 91 6.41 4.49 -4.09
N CYS A 92 7.11 3.42 -4.49
CA CYS A 92 8.55 3.42 -4.66
C CYS A 92 8.91 2.73 -5.98
N PRO A 93 8.79 3.40 -7.15
CA PRO A 93 8.83 2.74 -8.45
C PRO A 93 10.07 1.86 -8.68
N THR A 94 11.27 2.35 -8.35
CA THR A 94 12.50 1.56 -8.52
C THR A 94 12.55 0.34 -7.60
N SER A 95 12.16 0.49 -6.32
CA SER A 95 12.04 -0.62 -5.37
C SER A 95 11.02 -1.65 -5.84
N ASN A 96 9.83 -1.22 -6.26
CA ASN A 96 8.78 -2.11 -6.74
C ASN A 96 9.16 -2.90 -8.01
N LEU A 97 10.09 -2.38 -8.82
CA LEU A 97 10.69 -3.15 -9.92
C LEU A 97 11.70 -4.19 -9.40
N GLN A 98 12.55 -3.82 -8.43
CA GLN A 98 13.55 -4.70 -7.83
C GLN A 98 12.91 -5.87 -7.05
N THR A 99 11.79 -5.62 -6.37
CA THR A 99 11.04 -6.62 -5.62
C THR A 99 10.06 -7.43 -6.50
N GLY A 100 9.91 -7.07 -7.78
CA GLY A 100 9.01 -7.73 -8.73
C GLY A 100 7.54 -7.38 -8.55
N ALA A 101 7.21 -6.38 -7.73
CA ALA A 101 5.84 -5.88 -7.56
C ALA A 101 5.30 -5.13 -8.79
N ALA A 102 6.18 -4.65 -9.67
CA ALA A 102 5.86 -4.14 -11.01
C ALA A 102 6.90 -4.63 -12.03
N ALA A 103 6.46 -4.95 -13.25
CA ALA A 103 7.33 -5.53 -14.26
C ALA A 103 8.21 -4.49 -15.00
N SER A 104 7.74 -3.24 -15.11
CA SER A 104 8.51 -2.14 -15.70
C SER A 104 8.01 -0.78 -15.21
N TYR A 105 8.77 0.29 -15.46
CA TYR A 105 8.34 1.66 -15.14
C TYR A 105 7.09 2.08 -15.94
N ALA A 106 6.96 1.60 -17.18
CA ALA A 106 5.81 1.89 -18.04
C ALA A 106 4.53 1.22 -17.52
N GLU A 107 4.67 0.02 -16.94
CA GLU A 107 3.56 -0.76 -16.39
C GLU A 107 3.30 -0.47 -14.90
N HIS A 108 4.14 0.35 -14.26
CA HIS A 108 3.98 0.69 -12.86
C HIS A 108 2.65 1.41 -12.60
N PRO A 109 1.83 0.97 -11.63
CA PRO A 109 0.44 1.41 -11.50
C PRO A 109 0.28 2.85 -11.00
N ILE A 110 1.36 3.51 -10.57
CA ILE A 110 1.35 4.90 -10.07
C ILE A 110 0.63 5.88 -11.01
N GLY A 111 0.78 5.72 -12.32
CA GLY A 111 0.13 6.57 -13.31
C GLY A 111 -1.39 6.43 -13.28
N LEU A 112 -1.89 5.19 -13.27
CA LEU A 112 -3.31 4.90 -13.18
C LEU A 112 -3.88 5.32 -11.82
N LEU A 113 -3.21 4.98 -10.71
CA LEU A 113 -3.61 5.37 -9.36
C LEU A 113 -3.75 6.90 -9.22
N ARG A 114 -2.80 7.66 -9.77
CA ARG A 114 -2.87 9.13 -9.78
C ARG A 114 -4.05 9.64 -10.61
N LYS A 115 -4.31 9.08 -11.79
CA LYS A 115 -5.47 9.44 -12.63
C LYS A 115 -6.81 9.15 -11.94
N LEU A 116 -6.85 8.09 -11.14
CA LEU A 116 -8.01 7.70 -10.33
C LEU A 116 -8.08 8.43 -8.98
N HIS A 117 -7.26 9.48 -8.80
CA HIS A 117 -7.23 10.34 -7.62
C HIS A 117 -6.83 9.66 -6.31
N PHE A 118 -6.13 8.51 -6.34
CA PHE A 118 -5.47 7.99 -5.15
C PHE A 118 -4.39 8.98 -4.67
N ARG A 119 -4.14 9.02 -3.36
CA ARG A 119 -3.02 9.80 -2.79
C ARG A 119 -1.71 9.03 -2.93
N ALA A 120 -1.25 8.89 -4.17
CA ALA A 120 0.05 8.31 -4.47
C ALA A 120 1.16 9.36 -4.32
N THR A 121 2.22 9.02 -3.59
CA THR A 121 3.48 9.79 -3.54
C THR A 121 4.60 9.03 -4.24
N VAL A 122 5.71 9.71 -4.55
CA VAL A 122 6.91 9.10 -5.12
C VAL A 122 8.01 9.15 -4.07
N ASN A 123 8.55 7.99 -3.71
CA ASN A 123 9.63 7.87 -2.72
C ASN A 123 10.77 7.00 -3.26
N THR A 124 11.94 7.09 -2.63
CA THR A 124 13.10 6.27 -3.02
C THR A 124 13.07 4.87 -2.46
N ASP A 125 12.34 4.64 -1.36
CA ASP A 125 12.57 3.49 -0.48
C ASP A 125 14.06 3.42 -0.11
N ASN A 126 14.72 2.30 -0.40
CA ASN A 126 16.15 2.11 -0.28
C ASN A 126 16.91 2.71 -1.46
N ARG A 127 17.88 3.60 -1.19
CA ARG A 127 18.69 4.24 -2.25
C ARG A 127 19.70 3.30 -2.92
N LEU A 128 19.96 2.13 -2.34
CA LEU A 128 20.95 1.17 -2.84
C LEU A 128 20.33 -0.12 -3.37
N MET A 129 19.48 -0.78 -2.58
CA MET A 129 18.86 -2.06 -2.93
C MET A 129 17.62 -2.32 -2.07
N SER A 130 16.59 -2.90 -2.69
CA SER A 130 15.39 -3.44 -2.03
C SER A 130 15.36 -4.97 -2.14
#